data_AF-A0A7X2SSB3-F1
#
_entry.id   AF-A0A7X2SSB3-F1
#
_cell.length_a   1.000
_cell.length_b   1.000
_cell.length_c   1.000
_cell.angle_alpha   90.00
_cell.angle_beta   90.00
_cell.angle_gamma   90.00
#
_symmetry.space_group_name_H-M   'P 1'
#
loop_
_entity.id
_entity.type
_entity.pdbx_description
1 polymer ?
#
loop_
_entity_poly.entity_id
_entity_poly.type
_entity_poly.pdbx_seq_one_letter_code
_entity_poly.pdbx_strand_id
1 'polypeptide(L)'
;EGALKDGKMFVDGKEYRMGQHGFARDMDFEVKKLTKESACFELKSNTETLEKYPYDFIFRLIYELKEETLVVKYEVENPSDGEMFFGLGAHPAFSVPLGEAAYDDYYLEITPEKTRKVLPLKGGLVDNINTIDGESKLEIRHDLFAKDAIIYDLGEEPTKFSLRNTKNNYGVEVFTPNSKFAGIWSSYPAQGQFVCIEPWWSLADTVYTDGNFKEKFATNKLNGKESFDAYFEITVF
;
A
#
# COMPACT_ATOMS: atom_id res chain seq x y z
N GLU A 1 1.08 0.38 6.96
CA GLU A 1 0.18 1.12 6.07
C GLU A 1 -0.98 1.71 6.86
N GLY A 2 -1.50 2.88 6.45
CA GLY A 2 -2.63 3.54 7.12
C GLY A 2 -2.37 4.09 8.52
N ALA A 3 -3.43 4.42 9.25
CA ALA A 3 -3.38 5.04 10.58
C ALA A 3 -3.36 4.01 11.72
N LEU A 4 -2.73 4.38 12.84
CA LEU A 4 -2.92 3.71 14.13
C LEU A 4 -4.01 4.44 14.92
N LYS A 5 -4.81 3.70 15.70
CA LYS A 5 -5.83 4.29 16.57
C LYS A 5 -5.15 5.20 17.60
N ASP A 6 -5.59 6.46 17.65
CA ASP A 6 -4.98 7.53 18.45
C ASP A 6 -3.48 7.78 18.19
N GLY A 7 -2.96 7.35 17.02
CA GLY A 7 -1.56 7.54 16.61
C GLY A 7 -0.55 6.74 17.44
N LYS A 8 -0.97 5.62 18.02
CA LYS A 8 -0.13 4.81 18.93
C LYS A 8 -0.38 3.32 18.83
N MET A 9 0.58 2.54 19.30
CA MET A 9 0.51 1.09 19.44
C MET A 9 1.22 0.64 20.72
N PHE A 10 0.94 -0.59 21.16
CA PHE A 10 1.60 -1.22 22.30
C PHE A 10 2.39 -2.46 21.85
N VAL A 11 3.61 -2.57 22.33
CA VAL A 11 4.46 -3.78 22.16
C VAL A 11 4.95 -4.18 23.54
N ASP A 12 4.60 -5.39 23.97
CA ASP A 12 4.97 -5.95 25.28
C ASP A 12 4.66 -5.00 26.45
N GLY A 13 3.51 -4.32 26.37
CA GLY A 13 3.00 -3.38 27.37
C GLY A 13 3.59 -1.95 27.30
N LYS A 14 4.55 -1.68 26.41
CA LYS A 14 5.13 -0.34 26.21
C LYS A 14 4.45 0.40 25.05
N GLU A 15 4.06 1.65 25.27
CA GLU A 15 3.46 2.54 24.26
C GLU A 15 4.53 3.05 23.29
N TYR A 16 4.20 3.05 22.00
CA TYR A 16 4.97 3.66 20.92
C TYR A 16 4.07 4.55 20.08
N ARG A 17 4.59 5.68 19.60
CA ARG A 17 3.83 6.65 18.79
C ARG A 17 4.37 6.70 17.37
N MET A 18 3.44 6.71 16.42
CA MET A 18 3.77 6.73 15.00
C MET A 18 2.66 7.42 14.22
N GLY A 19 3.06 8.25 13.26
CA GLY A 19 2.12 8.88 12.34
C GLY A 19 1.50 7.88 11.37
N GLN A 20 0.47 8.32 10.66
CA GLN A 20 -0.11 7.58 9.55
C GLN A 20 0.97 7.22 8.52
N HIS A 21 0.87 6.03 7.92
CA HIS A 21 1.79 5.48 6.91
C HIS A 21 3.24 5.24 7.41
N GLY A 22 3.45 5.17 8.72
CA GLY A 22 4.77 4.86 9.29
C GLY A 22 5.78 6.00 9.13
N PHE A 23 7.07 5.64 9.05
CA PHE A 23 8.18 6.62 9.04
C PHE A 23 9.11 6.48 7.82
N ALA A 24 9.03 5.39 7.04
CA ALA A 24 10.00 5.13 5.96
C ALA A 24 10.01 6.24 4.91
N ARG A 25 8.86 6.85 4.59
CA ARG A 25 8.75 7.96 3.62
C ARG A 25 9.47 9.25 4.04
N ASP A 26 9.79 9.39 5.32
CA ASP A 26 10.42 10.57 5.91
C ASP A 26 11.94 10.37 6.13
N MET A 27 12.49 9.23 5.70
CA MET A 27 13.86 8.80 5.98
C MET A 27 14.68 8.72 4.70
N ASP A 28 15.98 9.02 4.82
CA ASP A 28 16.95 8.78 3.75
C ASP A 28 17.34 7.30 3.66
N PHE A 29 17.42 6.77 2.43
CA PHE A 29 17.89 5.42 2.17
C PHE A 29 19.31 5.44 1.59
N GLU A 30 20.13 4.45 1.98
CA GLU A 30 21.44 4.23 1.38
C GLU A 30 21.29 3.60 -0.01
N VAL A 31 21.95 4.14 -1.03
CA VAL A 31 22.02 3.52 -2.36
C VAL A 31 22.97 2.32 -2.31
N LYS A 32 22.45 1.10 -2.37
CA LYS A 32 23.25 -0.15 -2.37
C LYS A 32 23.66 -0.59 -3.77
N LYS A 33 22.81 -0.31 -4.76
CA LYS A 33 23.06 -0.66 -6.16
C LYS A 33 22.42 0.36 -7.06
N LEU A 34 23.13 0.75 -8.12
CA LEU A 34 22.60 1.58 -9.18
C LEU A 34 23.17 1.08 -10.51
N THR A 35 22.30 0.71 -11.44
CA THR A 35 22.63 0.38 -12.81
C THR A 35 21.75 1.20 -13.75
N LYS A 36 21.89 0.99 -15.06
CA LYS A 36 21.04 1.64 -16.07
C LYS A 36 19.55 1.29 -15.91
N GLU A 37 19.23 0.08 -15.45
CA GLU A 37 17.88 -0.49 -15.46
C GLU A 37 17.44 -0.97 -14.07
N SER A 38 18.21 -0.69 -13.02
CA SER A 38 17.84 -1.06 -11.65
C SER A 38 18.47 -0.17 -10.59
N ALA A 39 17.76 0.05 -9.49
CA ALA A 39 18.26 0.70 -8.29
C ALA A 39 17.83 -0.08 -7.04
N CYS A 40 18.71 -0.18 -6.04
CA CYS A 40 18.40 -0.75 -4.73
C CYS A 40 18.76 0.26 -3.65
N PHE A 41 17.77 0.59 -2.83
CA PHE A 41 17.87 1.50 -1.71
C PHE A 41 17.63 0.73 -0.41
N GLU A 42 18.41 0.98 0.63
CA GLU A 42 18.32 0.28 1.92
C GLU A 42 18.14 1.26 3.07
N LEU A 43 17.18 0.97 3.95
CA LEU A 43 16.98 1.61 5.25
C LEU A 43 17.15 0.56 6.34
N LYS A 44 17.95 0.88 7.35
CA LYS A 44 18.13 0.04 8.54
C LYS A 44 17.54 0.73 9.77
N SER A 45 17.18 -0.05 10.77
CA SER A 45 16.86 0.51 12.09
C SER A 45 18.01 1.38 12.61
N ASN A 46 17.64 2.49 13.21
CA ASN A 46 18.54 3.41 13.88
C ASN A 46 17.88 3.91 15.19
N THR A 47 18.58 4.76 15.94
CA THR A 47 18.05 5.28 17.21
C THR A 47 16.69 5.97 17.06
N GLU A 48 16.49 6.78 16.02
CA GLU A 48 15.23 7.49 15.80
C GLU A 48 14.08 6.52 15.46
N THR A 49 14.32 5.51 14.62
CA THR A 49 13.28 4.54 14.28
C THR A 49 12.90 3.69 15.49
N LEU A 50 13.87 3.32 16.33
CA LEU A 50 13.66 2.49 17.53
C LEU A 50 12.84 3.19 18.63
N GLU A 51 12.80 4.53 18.62
CA GLU A 51 11.88 5.29 19.48
C GLU A 51 10.41 5.13 19.07
N LYS A 52 10.15 4.90 17.78
CA LYS A 52 8.80 4.78 17.19
C LYS A 52 8.38 3.32 16.98
N TYR A 53 9.33 2.41 16.80
CA TYR A 53 9.11 1.04 16.37
C TYR A 53 10.22 0.12 16.93
N PRO A 54 9.92 -0.74 17.92
CA PRO A 54 10.94 -1.40 18.74
C PRO A 54 11.51 -2.69 18.13
N TYR A 55 11.68 -2.73 16.82
CA TYR A 55 12.29 -3.86 16.13
C TYR A 55 13.45 -3.39 15.29
N ASP A 56 14.56 -4.13 15.35
CA ASP A 56 15.60 -3.99 14.36
C ASP A 56 15.10 -4.53 13.02
N PHE A 57 15.45 -3.85 11.93
CA PHE A 57 15.02 -4.23 10.59
C PHE A 57 16.05 -3.83 9.55
N ILE A 58 16.01 -4.52 8.41
CA ILE A 58 16.62 -4.06 7.16
C ILE A 58 15.51 -4.04 6.12
N PHE A 59 15.29 -2.88 5.51
CA PHE A 59 14.26 -2.68 4.50
C PHE A 59 14.89 -2.24 3.19
N ARG A 60 14.69 -3.02 2.12
CA ARG A 60 15.17 -2.69 0.79
C ARG A 60 14.03 -2.40 -0.18
N LEU A 61 14.21 -1.31 -0.92
CA LEU A 61 13.38 -0.88 -2.04
C LEU A 61 14.18 -1.13 -3.32
N ILE A 62 13.68 -2.02 -4.17
CA ILE A 62 14.37 -2.42 -5.41
C ILE A 62 13.49 -2.05 -6.59
N TYR A 63 14.01 -1.21 -7.46
CA TYR A 63 13.37 -0.84 -8.72
C TYR A 63 14.07 -1.55 -9.87
N GLU A 64 13.30 -2.10 -10.81
CA GLU A 64 13.78 -2.70 -12.05
C GLU A 64 12.93 -2.21 -13.22
N LEU A 65 13.58 -1.72 -14.28
CA LEU A 65 12.92 -1.34 -15.53
C LEU A 65 13.00 -2.52 -16.51
N LYS A 66 11.85 -2.90 -17.07
CA LYS A 66 11.69 -3.93 -18.09
C LYS A 66 10.77 -3.40 -19.19
N GLU A 67 11.36 -2.91 -20.27
CA GLU A 67 10.62 -2.28 -21.38
C GLU A 67 9.72 -1.14 -20.84
N GLU A 68 8.40 -1.20 -21.04
CA GLU A 68 7.40 -0.26 -20.52
C GLU A 68 6.95 -0.53 -19.06
N THR A 69 7.56 -1.50 -18.38
CA THR A 69 7.18 -1.94 -17.03
C THR A 69 8.22 -1.55 -15.98
N LEU A 70 7.76 -0.91 -14.91
CA LEU A 70 8.52 -0.73 -13.67
C LEU A 70 8.11 -1.80 -12.66
N VAL A 71 9.05 -2.67 -12.28
CA VAL A 71 8.89 -3.62 -11.18
C VAL A 71 9.43 -2.98 -9.91
N VAL A 72 8.59 -2.89 -8.88
CA VAL A 72 8.95 -2.37 -7.55
C VAL A 72 8.89 -3.53 -6.57
N LYS A 73 10.04 -3.88 -5.98
CA LYS A 73 10.16 -4.97 -5.01
C LYS A 73 10.54 -4.41 -3.64
N TYR A 74 10.06 -5.11 -2.64
CA TYR A 74 10.27 -4.85 -1.23
C TYR A 74 10.89 -6.11 -0.62
N GLU A 75 11.97 -5.92 0.12
CA GLU A 75 12.56 -6.96 0.96
C GLU A 75 12.63 -6.41 2.39
N VAL A 76 12.02 -7.12 3.34
CA VAL A 76 12.05 -6.78 4.76
C VAL A 76 12.73 -7.92 5.50
N GLU A 77 13.86 -7.66 6.14
CA GLU A 77 14.61 -8.65 6.91
C GLU A 77 14.51 -8.34 8.41
N ASN A 78 14.39 -9.41 9.20
CA ASN A 78 14.57 -9.36 10.65
C ASN A 78 16.00 -9.78 11.01
N PRO A 79 16.93 -8.85 11.30
CA PRO A 79 18.30 -9.20 11.66
C PRO A 79 18.43 -9.73 13.09
N SER A 80 17.39 -9.65 13.91
CA SER A 80 17.40 -10.10 15.30
C SER A 80 17.18 -11.61 15.44
N ASP A 81 17.23 -12.12 16.67
CA ASP A 81 16.89 -13.52 16.98
C ASP A 81 15.42 -13.68 17.41
N GLY A 82 14.73 -12.57 17.72
CA GLY A 82 13.35 -12.54 18.17
C GLY A 82 12.35 -12.34 17.02
N GLU A 83 11.06 -12.36 17.34
CA GLU A 83 10.00 -12.07 16.37
C GLU A 83 9.94 -10.57 16.04
N MET A 84 9.68 -10.25 14.77
CA MET A 84 9.40 -8.89 14.31
C MET A 84 8.00 -8.83 13.68
N PHE A 85 7.25 -7.79 14.01
CA PHE A 85 5.92 -7.53 13.45
C PHE A 85 5.97 -6.25 12.63
N PHE A 86 5.39 -6.20 11.43
CA PHE A 86 5.47 -5.00 10.60
C PHE A 86 4.28 -4.84 9.66
N GLY A 87 4.08 -3.61 9.19
CA GLY A 87 3.16 -3.30 8.11
C GLY A 87 3.90 -2.71 6.91
N LEU A 88 3.52 -3.14 5.71
CA LEU A 88 4.04 -2.64 4.44
C LEU A 88 2.87 -2.26 3.51
N GLY A 89 3.07 -1.19 2.74
CA GLY A 89 2.17 -0.72 1.69
C GLY A 89 2.90 0.20 0.72
N ALA A 90 2.39 0.28 -0.50
CA ALA A 90 2.82 1.21 -1.53
C ALA A 90 1.72 2.27 -1.75
N HIS A 91 2.09 3.46 -2.23
CA HIS A 91 1.12 4.53 -2.51
C HIS A 91 1.43 5.28 -3.83
N PRO A 92 1.54 4.59 -4.98
CA PRO A 92 1.78 5.26 -6.26
C PRO A 92 0.52 6.02 -6.72
N ALA A 93 0.71 7.27 -7.12
CA ALA A 93 -0.32 8.14 -7.67
C ALA A 93 -0.11 8.32 -9.18
N PHE A 94 -1.15 8.07 -9.98
CA PHE A 94 -1.10 8.16 -11.43
C PHE A 94 -1.85 9.40 -11.90
N SER A 95 -1.18 10.24 -12.69
CA SER A 95 -1.79 11.47 -13.22
C SER A 95 -2.90 11.14 -14.21
N VAL A 96 -4.07 11.74 -14.01
CA VAL A 96 -5.21 11.70 -14.95
C VAL A 96 -5.92 13.06 -14.93
N PRO A 97 -6.38 13.59 -16.07
CA PRO A 97 -6.40 12.93 -17.37
C PRO A 97 -5.10 13.08 -18.18
N LEU A 98 -4.97 12.22 -19.21
CA LEU A 98 -3.93 12.28 -20.24
C LEU A 98 -4.56 12.48 -21.63
N GLY A 99 -3.91 13.29 -22.46
CA GLY A 99 -4.39 13.60 -23.81
C GLY A 99 -5.67 14.43 -23.79
N GLU A 100 -6.66 14.00 -24.56
CA GLU A 100 -7.96 14.68 -24.70
C GLU A 100 -9.05 14.16 -23.73
N ALA A 101 -8.71 13.19 -22.87
CA ALA A 101 -9.64 12.67 -21.88
C ALA A 101 -9.97 13.72 -20.81
N ALA A 102 -11.18 13.66 -20.27
CA ALA A 102 -11.55 14.29 -19.01
C ALA A 102 -11.39 13.30 -17.85
N TYR A 103 -11.41 13.80 -16.61
CA TYR A 103 -11.26 12.95 -15.41
C TYR A 103 -12.36 11.88 -15.31
N ASP A 104 -13.59 12.25 -15.65
CA ASP A 104 -14.77 11.38 -15.65
C ASP A 104 -14.88 10.45 -16.86
N ASP A 105 -13.94 10.54 -17.81
CA ASP A 105 -13.79 9.54 -18.88
C ASP A 105 -13.01 8.31 -18.42
N TYR A 106 -12.37 8.36 -17.24
CA TYR A 106 -11.56 7.27 -16.70
C TYR A 106 -12.40 6.25 -15.95
N TYR A 107 -11.97 5.00 -16.02
CA TYR A 107 -12.51 3.89 -15.25
C TYR A 107 -11.38 2.94 -14.84
N LEU A 108 -11.60 2.22 -13.74
CA LEU A 108 -10.70 1.20 -13.23
C LEU A 108 -11.30 -0.18 -13.45
N GLU A 109 -10.56 -1.12 -14.02
CA GLU A 109 -10.94 -2.53 -14.14
C GLU A 109 -10.02 -3.43 -13.29
N ILE A 110 -10.60 -4.36 -12.55
CA ILE A 110 -9.92 -5.29 -11.65
C ILE A 110 -10.04 -6.71 -12.23
N THR A 111 -8.91 -7.33 -12.53
CA THR A 111 -8.80 -8.67 -13.11
C THR A 111 -8.10 -9.62 -12.13
N PRO A 112 -8.57 -10.88 -11.95
CA PRO A 112 -9.75 -11.48 -12.59
C PRO A 112 -11.06 -10.82 -12.11
N GLU A 113 -12.06 -10.82 -12.99
CA GLU A 113 -13.40 -10.33 -12.68
C GLU A 113 -14.07 -11.25 -11.67
N LYS A 114 -14.26 -10.75 -10.45
CA LYS A 114 -14.94 -11.45 -9.36
C LYS A 114 -15.37 -10.46 -8.28
N THR A 115 -16.40 -10.81 -7.53
CA THR A 115 -16.78 -10.05 -6.34
C THR A 115 -15.68 -10.16 -5.29
N ARG A 116 -15.26 -9.00 -4.76
CA ARG A 116 -14.29 -8.87 -3.67
C ARG A 116 -14.95 -8.11 -2.53
N LYS A 117 -14.51 -8.34 -1.30
CA LYS A 117 -14.97 -7.52 -0.18
C LYS A 117 -14.28 -6.16 -0.22
N VAL A 118 -15.05 -5.11 0.01
CA VAL A 118 -14.56 -3.76 0.26
C VAL A 118 -14.69 -3.46 1.74
N LEU A 119 -13.61 -2.96 2.34
CA LEU A 119 -13.50 -2.63 3.76
C LEU A 119 -13.66 -1.11 3.92
N PRO A 120 -14.78 -0.61 4.47
CA PRO A 120 -14.99 0.82 4.64
C PRO A 120 -14.02 1.45 5.65
N LEU A 121 -13.69 2.72 5.43
CA LEU A 121 -12.98 3.55 6.40
C LEU A 121 -13.95 4.34 7.30
N LYS A 122 -13.58 4.49 8.57
CA LYS A 122 -14.26 5.30 9.58
C LYS A 122 -13.22 6.14 10.32
N GLY A 123 -13.06 7.40 9.91
CA GLY A 123 -12.08 8.30 10.50
C GLY A 123 -10.64 7.81 10.34
N GLY A 124 -10.29 7.28 9.16
CA GLY A 124 -8.97 6.73 8.86
C GLY A 124 -8.71 5.32 9.40
N LEU A 125 -9.66 4.72 10.12
CA LEU A 125 -9.59 3.35 10.63
C LEU A 125 -10.45 2.40 9.79
N VAL A 126 -10.06 1.13 9.72
CA VAL A 126 -10.74 0.10 8.93
C VAL A 126 -11.92 -0.50 9.70
N ASP A 127 -13.07 -0.63 9.06
CA ASP A 127 -14.17 -1.48 9.52
C ASP A 127 -14.11 -2.84 8.81
N ASN A 128 -13.41 -3.79 9.44
CA ASN A 128 -13.22 -5.14 8.90
C ASN A 128 -14.40 -6.09 9.19
N ILE A 129 -15.46 -5.62 9.86
CA ILE A 129 -16.66 -6.43 10.15
C ILE A 129 -17.76 -6.09 9.15
N ASN A 130 -18.06 -4.80 8.98
CA ASN A 130 -19.15 -4.33 8.11
C ASN A 130 -18.69 -4.16 6.66
N THR A 131 -18.12 -5.22 6.09
CA THR A 131 -17.66 -5.24 4.69
C THR A 131 -18.84 -5.25 3.71
N ILE A 132 -18.61 -4.72 2.51
CA ILE A 132 -19.58 -4.71 1.42
C ILE A 132 -19.01 -5.45 0.20
N ASP A 133 -19.87 -5.85 -0.73
CA ASP A 133 -19.43 -6.39 -2.00
C ASP A 133 -19.00 -5.27 -2.94
N GLY A 134 -17.78 -5.36 -3.47
CA GLY A 134 -17.21 -4.42 -4.43
C GLY A 134 -17.39 -4.88 -5.87
N GLU A 135 -17.47 -3.89 -6.76
CA GLU A 135 -17.48 -4.10 -8.20
C GLU A 135 -16.06 -4.30 -8.73
N SER A 136 -15.90 -5.09 -9.80
CA SER A 136 -14.62 -5.23 -10.51
C SER A 136 -14.38 -4.13 -11.56
N LYS A 137 -15.35 -3.23 -11.75
CA LYS A 137 -15.22 -2.05 -12.60
C LYS A 137 -15.74 -0.83 -11.86
N LEU A 138 -14.95 0.24 -11.83
CA LEU A 138 -15.30 1.50 -11.16
C LEU A 138 -15.19 2.65 -12.16
N GLU A 139 -16.28 3.39 -12.37
CA GLU A 139 -16.23 4.68 -13.06
C GLU A 139 -15.57 5.72 -12.15
N ILE A 140 -14.48 6.34 -12.60
CA ILE A 140 -13.72 7.30 -11.80
C ILE A 140 -14.44 8.65 -11.80
N ARG A 141 -14.81 9.11 -10.61
CA ARG A 141 -15.42 10.42 -10.35
C ARG A 141 -14.88 10.95 -9.04
N HIS A 142 -14.77 12.27 -8.88
CA HIS A 142 -14.21 12.82 -7.63
C HIS A 142 -15.03 12.43 -6.39
N ASP A 143 -16.36 12.34 -6.51
CA ASP A 143 -17.25 11.95 -5.43
C ASP A 143 -17.20 10.46 -5.06
N LEU A 144 -16.58 9.62 -5.90
CA LEU A 144 -16.25 8.22 -5.58
C LEU A 144 -15.42 8.13 -4.29
N PHE A 145 -14.54 9.10 -4.08
CA PHE A 145 -13.61 9.15 -2.95
C PHE A 145 -14.11 10.00 -1.77
N ALA A 146 -15.38 10.41 -1.77
CA ALA A 146 -15.96 11.24 -0.72
C ALA A 146 -15.99 10.57 0.67
N LYS A 147 -15.86 9.24 0.71
CA LYS A 147 -15.78 8.43 1.93
C LYS A 147 -14.38 7.87 2.18
N ASP A 148 -13.35 8.55 1.67
CA ASP A 148 -11.95 8.12 1.72
C ASP A 148 -11.66 6.93 0.79
N ALA A 149 -10.49 6.29 0.94
CA ALA A 149 -10.03 5.20 0.07
C ALA A 149 -11.01 4.02 0.01
N ILE A 150 -11.13 3.43 -1.18
CA ILE A 150 -11.85 2.17 -1.40
C ILE A 150 -10.85 1.03 -1.23
N ILE A 151 -11.02 0.23 -0.17
CA ILE A 151 -10.07 -0.83 0.19
C ILE A 151 -10.62 -2.18 -0.25
N TYR A 152 -10.01 -2.81 -1.24
CA TYR A 152 -10.36 -4.16 -1.68
C TYR A 152 -9.56 -5.21 -0.90
N ASP A 153 -10.24 -6.23 -0.40
CA ASP A 153 -9.63 -7.50 0.01
C ASP A 153 -9.32 -8.33 -1.23
N LEU A 154 -8.03 -8.66 -1.39
CA LEU A 154 -7.54 -9.41 -2.55
C LEU A 154 -7.33 -10.88 -2.24
N GLY A 155 -7.43 -11.29 -0.98
CA GLY A 155 -7.16 -12.67 -0.56
C GLY A 155 -5.75 -13.14 -0.87
N GLU A 156 -4.80 -12.20 -1.03
CA GLU A 156 -3.41 -12.48 -1.45
C GLU A 156 -3.32 -13.19 -2.82
N GLU A 157 -4.33 -13.00 -3.68
CA GLU A 157 -4.34 -13.55 -5.02
C GLU A 157 -3.77 -12.57 -6.06
N PRO A 158 -3.13 -13.09 -7.14
CA PRO A 158 -2.69 -12.28 -8.26
C PRO A 158 -3.83 -11.43 -8.81
N THR A 159 -3.65 -10.11 -8.75
CA THR A 159 -4.68 -9.13 -9.14
C THR A 159 -4.03 -8.05 -9.99
N LYS A 160 -4.74 -7.67 -11.06
CA LYS A 160 -4.36 -6.57 -11.94
C LYS A 160 -5.42 -5.47 -11.92
N PHE A 161 -4.98 -4.24 -11.76
CA PHE A 161 -5.80 -3.03 -11.83
C PHE A 161 -5.43 -2.29 -13.11
N SER A 162 -6.42 -1.98 -13.96
CA SER A 162 -6.22 -1.27 -15.23
C SER A 162 -6.96 0.05 -15.18
N LEU A 163 -6.24 1.17 -15.08
CA LEU A 163 -6.80 2.51 -15.17
C LEU A 163 -6.78 2.95 -16.64
N ARG A 164 -7.97 3.07 -17.22
CA ARG A 164 -8.20 3.29 -18.65
C ARG A 164 -9.16 4.46 -18.84
N ASN A 165 -9.27 4.96 -20.06
CA ASN A 165 -10.24 5.99 -20.42
C ASN A 165 -10.96 5.66 -21.74
N THR A 166 -12.04 6.38 -22.03
CA THR A 166 -12.88 6.14 -23.22
C THR A 166 -12.48 6.93 -24.47
N LYS A 167 -11.46 7.80 -24.40
CA LYS A 167 -11.08 8.70 -25.51
C LYS A 167 -9.84 8.24 -26.26
N ASN A 168 -8.87 7.66 -25.56
CA ASN A 168 -7.61 7.23 -26.15
C ASN A 168 -7.09 5.97 -25.46
N ASN A 169 -5.92 5.49 -25.91
CA ASN A 169 -5.34 4.26 -25.38
C ASN A 169 -4.42 4.48 -24.17
N TYR A 170 -4.26 5.71 -23.68
CA TYR A 170 -3.38 5.97 -22.55
C TYR A 170 -3.95 5.37 -21.26
N GLY A 171 -3.11 4.65 -20.55
CA GLY A 171 -3.47 4.02 -19.29
C GLY A 171 -2.29 3.51 -18.51
N VAL A 172 -2.62 2.93 -17.35
CA VAL A 172 -1.66 2.27 -16.50
C VAL A 172 -2.26 0.99 -15.95
N GLU A 173 -1.46 -0.06 -15.95
CA GLU A 173 -1.76 -1.33 -15.30
C GLU A 173 -0.87 -1.48 -14.06
N VAL A 174 -1.50 -1.79 -12.93
CA VAL A 174 -0.81 -2.17 -11.69
C VAL A 174 -1.11 -3.64 -11.42
N PHE A 175 -0.09 -4.48 -11.50
CA PHE A 175 -0.18 -5.90 -11.17
C PHE A 175 0.46 -6.16 -9.81
N THR A 176 -0.25 -6.89 -8.95
CA THR A 176 0.26 -7.35 -7.67
C THR A 176 -0.02 -8.85 -7.51
N PRO A 177 1.01 -9.67 -7.24
CA PRO A 177 0.89 -11.12 -7.16
C PRO A 177 0.34 -11.61 -5.83
N ASN A 178 0.56 -10.85 -4.74
CA ASN A 178 0.38 -11.34 -3.37
C ASN A 178 0.06 -10.24 -2.34
N SER A 179 -0.32 -9.02 -2.75
CA SER A 179 -0.80 -8.04 -1.77
C SER A 179 -2.09 -8.53 -1.12
N LYS A 180 -2.21 -8.35 0.20
CA LYS A 180 -3.41 -8.70 0.95
C LYS A 180 -4.60 -7.83 0.54
N PHE A 181 -4.33 -6.54 0.31
CA PHE A 181 -5.33 -5.53 0.02
C PHE A 181 -4.83 -4.59 -1.08
N ALA A 182 -5.76 -3.83 -1.67
CA ALA A 182 -5.41 -2.64 -2.44
C ALA A 182 -6.32 -1.47 -2.10
N GLY A 183 -5.73 -0.28 -1.95
CA GLY A 183 -6.44 0.98 -1.83
C GLY A 183 -6.61 1.66 -3.19
N ILE A 184 -7.82 2.12 -3.51
CA ILE A 184 -8.06 3.04 -4.62
C ILE A 184 -8.47 4.39 -4.02
N TRP A 185 -7.71 5.44 -4.33
CA TRP A 185 -7.89 6.73 -3.68
C TRP A 185 -7.62 7.90 -4.62
N SER A 186 -8.30 9.02 -4.37
CA SER A 186 -7.92 10.34 -4.86
C SER A 186 -8.33 11.37 -3.81
N SER A 187 -7.80 12.59 -3.90
CA SER A 187 -8.13 13.62 -2.93
C SER A 187 -9.61 14.02 -3.02
N TYR A 188 -10.21 14.33 -1.87
CA TYR A 188 -11.54 14.91 -1.74
C TYR A 188 -11.61 15.79 -0.48
N PRO A 189 -12.32 16.94 -0.46
CA PRO A 189 -13.12 17.54 -1.54
C PRO A 189 -12.28 18.28 -2.60
N ALA A 190 -10.96 18.39 -2.39
CA ALA A 190 -10.05 18.90 -3.41
C ALA A 190 -10.07 17.96 -4.62
N GLN A 191 -10.46 18.45 -5.80
CA GLN A 191 -10.61 17.64 -7.00
C GLN A 191 -9.26 17.40 -7.69
N GLY A 192 -8.50 16.45 -7.13
CA GLY A 192 -7.19 16.04 -7.63
C GLY A 192 -7.26 15.49 -9.06
N GLN A 193 -6.20 15.70 -9.82
CA GLN A 193 -6.02 15.18 -11.18
C GLN A 193 -5.09 13.96 -11.15
N PHE A 194 -5.42 13.00 -10.29
CA PHE A 194 -4.71 11.75 -10.14
C PHE A 194 -5.61 10.67 -9.52
N VAL A 195 -5.23 9.41 -9.68
CA VAL A 195 -5.80 8.26 -8.95
C VAL A 195 -4.65 7.43 -8.42
N CYS A 196 -4.70 7.09 -7.13
CA CYS A 196 -3.81 6.14 -6.49
C CYS A 196 -4.36 4.72 -6.63
N ILE A 197 -3.46 3.79 -6.91
CA ILE A 197 -3.73 2.34 -6.89
C ILE A 197 -2.65 1.73 -6.02
N GLU A 198 -3.04 1.23 -4.85
CA GLU A 198 -2.11 1.09 -3.73
C GLU A 198 -2.03 -0.36 -3.24
N PRO A 199 -1.08 -1.17 -3.72
CA PRO A 199 -0.87 -2.53 -3.21
C PRO A 199 -0.41 -2.51 -1.75
N TRP A 200 -1.12 -3.24 -0.89
CA TRP A 200 -0.88 -3.25 0.56
C TRP A 200 -0.73 -4.67 1.11
N TRP A 201 0.28 -4.86 1.96
CA TRP A 201 0.54 -6.11 2.71
C TRP A 201 0.21 -5.96 4.20
N SER A 202 -0.48 -4.89 4.57
CA SER A 202 -1.00 -4.59 5.89
C SER A 202 -2.10 -3.53 5.77
N LEU A 203 -2.80 -3.21 6.86
CA LEU A 203 -3.82 -2.17 6.88
C LEU A 203 -3.63 -1.18 8.03
N ALA A 204 -4.39 -0.08 7.96
CA ALA A 204 -4.67 0.75 9.12
C ALA A 204 -5.25 -0.09 10.27
N ASP A 205 -5.23 0.45 11.48
CA ASP A 205 -5.93 -0.16 12.60
C ASP A 205 -7.41 -0.32 12.31
N THR A 206 -7.98 -1.39 12.83
CA THR A 206 -9.43 -1.56 12.80
C THR A 206 -10.07 -0.67 13.85
N VAL A 207 -11.33 -0.30 13.66
CA VAL A 207 -12.09 0.43 14.70
C VAL A 207 -12.18 -0.36 16.02
N TYR A 208 -12.02 -1.69 15.96
CA TYR A 208 -12.10 -2.65 17.06
C TYR A 208 -10.75 -3.03 17.68
N THR A 209 -9.63 -2.46 17.23
CA THR A 209 -8.31 -2.79 17.79
C THR A 209 -8.24 -2.47 19.28
N ASP A 210 -7.47 -3.30 20.00
CA ASP A 210 -7.04 -3.09 21.38
C ASP A 210 -5.70 -2.32 21.47
N GLY A 211 -5.07 -2.04 20.32
CA GLY A 211 -3.79 -1.36 20.20
C GLY A 211 -2.56 -2.25 20.38
N ASN A 212 -2.72 -3.56 20.65
CA ASN A 212 -1.59 -4.49 20.71
C ASN A 212 -1.07 -4.76 19.29
N PHE A 213 0.15 -4.31 19.01
CA PHE A 213 0.71 -4.38 17.66
C PHE A 213 0.94 -5.81 17.17
N LYS A 214 1.20 -6.75 18.09
CA LYS A 214 1.37 -8.18 17.75
C LYS A 214 0.07 -8.85 17.32
N GLU A 215 -1.08 -8.27 17.71
CA GLU A 215 -2.43 -8.76 17.38
C GLU A 215 -3.12 -7.90 16.33
N LYS A 216 -2.44 -6.86 15.82
CA LYS A 216 -2.96 -5.95 14.80
C LYS A 216 -3.43 -6.73 13.58
N PHE A 217 -4.68 -6.49 13.17
CA PHE A 217 -5.26 -7.10 11.99
C PHE A 217 -4.38 -6.89 10.74
N ALA A 218 -4.19 -7.94 9.96
CA ALA A 218 -3.38 -7.97 8.74
C ALA A 218 -1.89 -7.61 8.90
N THR A 219 -1.36 -7.54 10.13
CA THR A 219 0.08 -7.35 10.34
C THR A 219 0.89 -8.53 9.78
N ASN A 220 2.15 -8.29 9.42
CA ASN A 220 3.09 -9.33 9.04
C ASN A 220 3.95 -9.71 10.24
N LYS A 221 4.43 -10.95 10.27
CA LYS A 221 5.35 -11.47 11.27
C LYS A 221 6.54 -12.14 10.58
N LEU A 222 7.74 -11.87 11.09
CA LEU A 222 8.97 -12.58 10.74
C LEU A 222 9.59 -13.15 12.02
N ASN A 223 10.00 -14.41 11.99
CA ASN A 223 10.87 -14.95 13.03
C ASN A 223 12.29 -14.37 12.89
N GLY A 224 13.16 -14.65 13.87
CA GLY A 224 14.55 -14.20 13.81
C GLY A 224 15.25 -14.71 12.55
N LYS A 225 16.01 -13.83 11.89
CA LYS A 225 16.75 -14.10 10.64
C LYS A 225 15.90 -14.42 9.41
N GLU A 226 14.59 -14.27 9.47
CA GLU A 226 13.73 -14.43 8.29
C GLU A 226 13.63 -13.13 7.48
N SER A 227 13.24 -13.29 6.21
CA SER A 227 12.92 -12.20 5.29
C SER A 227 11.51 -12.36 4.73
N PHE A 228 10.95 -11.23 4.30
CA PHE A 228 9.69 -11.13 3.59
C PHE A 228 9.92 -10.40 2.27
N ASP A 229 9.40 -10.99 1.19
CA ASP A 229 9.43 -10.41 -0.15
C ASP A 229 8.03 -10.04 -0.63
N ALA A 230 7.92 -8.85 -1.21
CA ALA A 230 6.72 -8.36 -1.88
C ALA A 230 7.11 -7.62 -3.14
N TYR A 231 6.24 -7.62 -4.14
CA TYR A 231 6.44 -6.75 -5.30
C TYR A 231 5.11 -6.36 -5.94
N PHE A 232 5.17 -5.33 -6.77
CA PHE A 232 4.13 -5.00 -7.73
C PHE A 232 4.78 -4.45 -9.00
N GLU A 233 4.03 -4.47 -10.08
CA GLU A 233 4.47 -4.02 -11.39
C GLU A 233 3.57 -2.88 -11.85
N ILE A 234 4.17 -1.89 -12.51
CA ILE A 234 3.47 -0.77 -13.14
C ILE A 234 3.81 -0.80 -14.62
N THR A 235 2.83 -1.01 -15.47
CA THR A 235 2.98 -1.01 -16.93
C THR A 235 2.20 0.16 -17.52
N VAL A 236 2.85 1.00 -18.32
CA VAL A 236 2.19 2.11 -19.03
C VAL A 236 1.90 1.72 -20.47
N PHE A 237 0.78 2.18 -21.03
CA PHE A 237 0.40 1.97 -22.43
C PHE A 237 -0.39 3.17 -22.97
#